data_AF-A0A7X2SYX7-F1
#
_entry.id   AF-A0A7X2SYX7-F1
#
_cell.length_a   1.000
_cell.length_b   1.000
_cell.length_c   1.000
_cell.angle_alpha   90.00
_cell.angle_beta   90.00
_cell.angle_gamma   90.00
#
_symmetry.space_group_name_H-M   'P 1'
#
loop_
_entity.id
_entity.type
_entity.pdbx_description
1 polymer ?
#
loop_
_entity_poly.entity_id
_entity_poly.type
_entity_poly.pdbx_seq_one_letter_code
_entity_poly.pdbx_strand_id
1 'polypeptide(L)'
;PAALQQAGMDQTSAMMTSAEYINMLGVFTYNMSVLGGVIAGLVTVALHNRFYTQQLPTAISFFGGRRFVPIVTVVCLPLIGVLLALIWPTIGDGIAWIGQMIGKSGQYGAFLLGAFERILIPTGLHHILNETVRFTPIGGMAVVDGQTVVGALNIFNASLTHPGSIPDETLRTATQFLAQGKIP
;
A
#
# COMPACT_ATOMS: atom_id res chain seq x y z
N PRO A 1 -0.39 7.58 -15.88
CA PRO A 1 -1.66 8.22 -16.29
C PRO A 1 -1.63 8.84 -17.71
N ALA A 2 -0.61 9.64 -18.06
CA ALA A 2 -0.56 10.34 -19.36
C ALA A 2 -0.62 9.40 -20.58
N ALA A 3 0.12 8.28 -20.54
CA ALA A 3 0.06 7.27 -21.60
C ALA A 3 -1.32 6.60 -21.75
N LEU A 4 -2.04 6.40 -20.63
CA LEU A 4 -3.39 5.82 -20.64
C LEU A 4 -4.43 6.81 -21.19
N GLN A 5 -4.27 8.10 -20.91
CA GLN A 5 -5.11 9.16 -21.48
C GLN A 5 -4.87 9.29 -23.00
N GLN A 6 -3.61 9.15 -23.45
CA GLN A 6 -3.29 9.08 -24.88
C GLN A 6 -3.90 7.86 -25.57
N ALA A 7 -4.12 6.77 -24.83
CA ALA A 7 -4.84 5.58 -25.29
C ALA A 7 -6.38 5.75 -25.28
N GLY A 8 -6.90 6.93 -24.91
CA GLY A 8 -8.33 7.26 -24.93
C GLY A 8 -9.09 6.99 -23.64
N MET A 9 -8.40 6.66 -22.53
CA MET A 9 -9.06 6.52 -21.23
C MET A 9 -9.42 7.89 -20.64
N ASP A 10 -10.60 7.96 -20.01
CA ASP A 10 -10.99 9.12 -19.20
C ASP A 10 -9.96 9.41 -18.11
N GLN A 11 -9.82 10.67 -17.72
CA GLN A 11 -8.81 11.11 -16.75
C GLN A 11 -8.96 10.37 -15.41
N THR A 12 -10.18 10.16 -14.93
CA THR A 12 -10.42 9.45 -13.66
C THR A 12 -10.08 7.98 -13.78
N SER A 13 -10.52 7.30 -14.85
CA SER A 13 -10.20 5.89 -15.09
C SER A 13 -8.70 5.67 -15.28
N ALA A 14 -8.03 6.55 -16.02
CA ALA A 14 -6.59 6.50 -16.23
C ALA A 14 -5.80 6.67 -14.92
N MET A 15 -6.29 7.49 -13.99
CA MET A 15 -5.69 7.66 -12.67
C MET A 15 -5.89 6.44 -11.77
N MET A 16 -7.09 5.85 -11.76
CA MET A 16 -7.37 4.65 -10.98
C MET A 16 -6.53 3.47 -11.46
N THR A 17 -6.49 3.22 -12.77
CA THR A 17 -5.66 2.16 -13.35
C THR A 17 -4.17 2.42 -13.14
N SER A 18 -3.70 3.67 -13.24
CA SER A 18 -2.27 3.93 -12.97
C SER A 18 -1.89 3.81 -11.50
N ALA A 19 -2.84 3.94 -10.56
CA ALA A 19 -2.59 3.76 -9.14
C ALA A 19 -2.40 2.29 -8.72
N GLU A 20 -2.95 1.35 -9.50
CA GLU A 20 -2.79 -0.10 -9.31
C GLU A 20 -1.35 -0.56 -9.55
N TYR A 21 -0.53 0.25 -10.21
CA TYR A 21 0.84 -0.10 -10.54
C TYR A 21 1.83 0.92 -9.95
N ILE A 22 3.02 0.43 -9.61
CA ILE A 22 4.11 1.25 -9.12
C ILE A 22 5.43 0.72 -9.68
N ASN A 23 6.38 1.62 -9.89
CA ASN A 23 7.76 1.22 -10.13
C ASN A 23 8.47 1.03 -8.79
N MET A 24 8.75 -0.23 -8.42
CA MET A 24 9.43 -0.57 -7.18
C MET A 24 10.78 -1.20 -7.50
N LEU A 25 11.86 -0.57 -7.03
CA LEU A 25 13.25 -1.00 -7.27
C LEU A 25 13.59 -1.20 -8.76
N GLY A 26 12.98 -0.40 -9.65
CA GLY A 26 13.21 -0.46 -11.09
C GLY A 26 12.34 -1.49 -11.83
N VAL A 27 11.43 -2.19 -11.13
CA VAL A 27 10.50 -3.15 -11.72
C VAL A 27 9.08 -2.60 -11.65
N PHE A 28 8.39 -2.62 -12.79
CA PHE A 28 6.97 -2.29 -12.85
C PHE A 28 6.14 -3.43 -12.27
N THR A 29 5.41 -3.16 -11.19
CA THR A 29 4.68 -4.18 -10.43
C THR A 29 3.35 -3.63 -9.90
N TYR A 30 2.50 -4.49 -9.37
CA TYR A 30 1.29 -4.07 -8.68
C TYR A 30 1.62 -3.29 -7.41
N ASN A 31 0.91 -2.20 -7.20
CA ASN A 31 0.98 -1.40 -5.99
C ASN A 31 0.26 -2.13 -4.86
N MET A 32 1.02 -2.94 -4.14
CA MET A 32 0.52 -3.66 -2.96
C MET A 32 0.54 -2.82 -1.68
N SER A 33 1.04 -1.59 -1.76
CA SER A 33 1.23 -0.69 -0.62
C SER A 33 1.89 -1.41 0.58
N VAL A 34 1.59 -1.00 1.80
CA VAL A 34 2.09 -1.56 3.06
C VAL A 34 1.67 -3.03 3.22
N LEU A 35 0.53 -3.44 2.66
CA LEU A 35 0.02 -4.81 2.77
C LEU A 35 0.99 -5.84 2.16
N GLY A 36 1.59 -5.53 1.01
CA GLY A 36 2.62 -6.37 0.40
C GLY A 36 3.82 -6.58 1.33
N GLY A 37 4.25 -5.51 2.01
CA GLY A 37 5.34 -5.58 3.00
C GLY A 37 4.99 -6.43 4.22
N VAL A 38 3.76 -6.30 4.74
CA VAL A 38 3.27 -7.12 5.86
C VAL A 38 3.25 -8.60 5.48
N ILE A 39 2.74 -8.95 4.29
CA ILE A 39 2.72 -10.34 3.81
C ILE A 39 4.15 -10.88 3.68
N ALA A 40 5.05 -10.13 3.05
CA ALA A 40 6.46 -10.54 2.90
C ALA A 40 7.15 -10.74 4.27
N GLY A 41 6.87 -9.87 5.25
CA GLY A 41 7.38 -9.98 6.61
C GLY A 41 6.86 -11.23 7.33
N LEU A 42 5.56 -11.49 7.29
CA LEU A 42 4.94 -12.67 7.90
C LEU A 42 5.47 -13.97 7.30
N VAL A 43 5.58 -14.04 5.97
CA VAL A 43 6.18 -15.18 5.27
C VAL A 43 7.62 -15.39 5.70
N THR A 44 8.41 -14.31 5.75
CA THR A 44 9.82 -14.39 6.15
C THR A 44 9.98 -14.89 7.59
N VAL A 45 9.13 -14.43 8.52
CA VAL A 45 9.12 -14.90 9.91
C VAL A 45 8.72 -16.37 9.99
N ALA A 46 7.72 -16.81 9.23
CA ALA A 46 7.30 -18.20 9.19
C ALA A 46 8.43 -19.12 8.69
N LEU A 47 9.12 -18.71 7.62
CA LEU A 47 10.29 -19.41 7.09
C LEU A 47 11.45 -19.42 8.11
N HIS A 48 11.72 -18.29 8.76
CA HIS A 48 12.75 -18.20 9.79
C HIS A 48 12.48 -19.20 10.92
N ASN A 49 11.29 -19.18 11.51
CA ASN A 49 10.92 -20.06 12.61
C ASN A 49 11.00 -21.54 12.24
N ARG A 50 10.82 -21.88 10.96
CA ARG A 50 10.92 -23.26 10.46
C ARG A 50 12.35 -23.70 10.14
N PHE A 51 13.18 -22.80 9.62
CA PHE A 51 14.45 -23.14 8.98
C PHE A 51 15.71 -22.67 9.73
N TYR A 52 15.59 -21.87 10.80
CA TYR A 52 16.75 -21.29 11.51
C TYR A 52 17.69 -22.28 12.21
N THR A 53 17.23 -23.49 12.55
CA THR A 53 18.02 -24.56 13.20
C THR A 53 18.39 -25.70 12.26
N GLN A 54 18.09 -25.59 10.97
CA GLN A 54 18.26 -26.69 10.02
C GLN A 54 19.73 -27.01 9.78
N GLN A 55 20.07 -28.30 9.87
CA GLN A 55 21.41 -28.80 9.60
C GLN A 55 21.43 -29.45 8.22
N LEU A 56 22.41 -29.06 7.41
CA LEU A 56 22.59 -29.59 6.06
C LEU A 56 23.75 -30.62 6.05
N PRO A 57 23.77 -31.54 5.07
CA PRO A 57 24.85 -32.51 4.91
C PRO A 57 26.23 -31.85 4.84
N THR A 58 27.28 -32.57 5.25
CA THR A 58 28.65 -32.06 5.42
C THR A 58 29.15 -31.22 4.23
N ALA A 59 28.84 -31.65 3.00
CA ALA A 59 29.24 -30.96 1.76
C ALA A 59 28.70 -29.52 1.62
N ILE A 60 27.52 -29.21 2.17
CA ILE A 60 26.86 -27.89 2.09
C ILE A 60 26.54 -27.30 3.47
N SER A 61 27.16 -27.84 4.51
CA SER A 61 26.96 -27.45 5.92
C SER A 61 27.22 -25.96 6.20
N PHE A 62 28.02 -25.28 5.37
CA PHE A 62 28.27 -23.84 5.44
C PHE A 62 26.98 -22.99 5.37
N PHE A 63 25.96 -23.48 4.66
CA PHE A 63 24.67 -22.81 4.51
C PHE A 63 23.67 -23.18 5.60
N GLY A 64 24.02 -24.04 6.55
CA GLY A 64 23.13 -24.47 7.64
C GLY A 64 22.78 -23.35 8.63
N GLY A 65 21.76 -23.62 9.45
CA GLY A 65 21.28 -22.74 10.50
C GLY A 65 20.71 -21.42 9.98
N ARG A 66 21.07 -20.31 10.61
CA ARG A 66 20.54 -18.97 10.29
C ARG A 66 20.83 -18.50 8.85
N ARG A 67 21.88 -19.02 8.21
CA ARG A 67 22.25 -18.69 6.82
C ARG A 67 21.36 -19.36 5.79
N PHE A 68 20.66 -20.44 6.19
CA PHE A 68 19.74 -21.14 5.31
C PHE A 68 18.47 -20.33 5.04
N VAL A 69 18.05 -19.53 6.04
CA VAL A 69 16.79 -18.77 5.98
C VAL A 69 16.75 -17.83 4.78
N PRO A 70 17.73 -16.92 4.52
CA PRO A 70 17.73 -16.09 3.33
C PRO A 70 17.66 -16.87 2.01
N ILE A 71 18.30 -18.05 1.93
CA ILE A 71 18.32 -18.87 0.72
C ILE A 71 16.91 -19.37 0.41
N VAL A 72 16.22 -19.93 1.42
CA VAL A 72 14.83 -20.39 1.26
C VAL A 72 13.91 -19.22 0.95
N THR A 73 14.10 -18.07 1.62
CA THR A 73 13.30 -16.87 1.37
C THR A 73 13.42 -16.38 -0.08
N VAL A 74 14.62 -16.38 -0.66
CA VAL A 74 14.83 -16.01 -2.08
C VAL A 74 14.16 -16.97 -3.05
N VAL A 75 13.96 -18.24 -2.68
CA VAL A 75 13.22 -19.21 -3.52
C VAL A 75 11.71 -19.07 -3.32
N CYS A 76 11.24 -18.92 -2.08
CA CYS A 76 9.81 -18.89 -1.75
C CYS A 76 9.13 -17.56 -2.10
N LEU A 77 9.76 -16.41 -1.83
CA LEU A 77 9.13 -15.10 -2.05
C LEU A 77 8.78 -14.84 -3.52
N PRO A 78 9.61 -15.18 -4.52
CA PRO A 78 9.21 -15.04 -5.92
C PRO A 78 7.99 -15.88 -6.29
N LEU A 79 7.89 -17.12 -5.80
CA LEU A 79 6.73 -17.98 -6.03
C LEU A 79 5.45 -17.38 -5.44
N ILE A 80 5.55 -16.89 -4.20
CA ILE A 80 4.45 -16.19 -3.52
C ILE A 80 4.12 -14.88 -4.26
N GLY A 81 5.12 -14.15 -4.75
CA GLY A 81 4.94 -12.94 -5.54
C GLY A 81 4.17 -13.20 -6.84
N VAL A 82 4.46 -14.30 -7.55
CA VAL A 82 3.70 -14.71 -8.74
C VAL A 82 2.26 -15.03 -8.38
N LEU A 83 2.01 -15.78 -7.30
CA LEU A 83 0.65 -16.07 -6.84
C LEU A 83 -0.11 -14.80 -6.45
N LEU A 84 0.56 -13.89 -5.74
CA LEU A 84 -0.02 -12.61 -5.35
C LEU A 84 -0.31 -11.75 -6.58
N ALA A 85 0.55 -11.73 -7.60
CA ALA A 85 0.28 -10.98 -8.84
C ALA A 85 -1.00 -11.46 -9.56
N LEU A 86 -1.39 -12.73 -9.39
CA LEU A 86 -2.64 -13.27 -9.96
C LEU A 86 -3.87 -12.92 -9.11
N ILE A 87 -3.73 -12.91 -7.77
CA ILE A 87 -4.83 -12.72 -6.84
C ILE A 87 -5.06 -11.23 -6.55
N TRP A 88 -4.00 -10.43 -6.52
CA TRP A 88 -3.99 -9.02 -6.12
C TRP A 88 -4.96 -8.13 -6.90
N PRO A 89 -5.18 -8.29 -8.22
CA PRO A 89 -6.16 -7.46 -8.93
C PRO A 89 -7.54 -7.50 -8.29
N THR A 90 -8.01 -8.69 -7.89
CA THR A 90 -9.33 -8.84 -7.25
C THR A 90 -9.40 -8.20 -5.85
N ILE A 91 -8.29 -8.23 -5.11
CA ILE A 91 -8.15 -7.55 -3.82
C ILE A 91 -8.10 -6.03 -4.03
N GLY A 92 -7.34 -5.59 -5.03
CA GLY A 92 -7.18 -4.18 -5.43
C GLY A 92 -8.52 -3.56 -5.80
N ASP A 93 -9.33 -4.23 -6.61
CA ASP A 93 -10.68 -3.81 -6.96
C ASP A 93 -11.58 -3.65 -5.73
N GLY A 94 -11.49 -4.59 -4.78
CA GLY A 94 -12.22 -4.50 -3.51
C GLY A 94 -11.80 -3.30 -2.68
N ILE A 95 -10.49 -3.04 -2.56
CA ILE A 95 -9.96 -1.87 -1.85
C ILE A 95 -10.38 -0.58 -2.55
N ALA A 96 -10.30 -0.53 -3.88
CA ALA A 96 -10.73 0.63 -4.68
C ALA A 96 -12.22 0.90 -4.50
N TRP A 97 -13.06 -0.13 -4.48
CA TRP A 97 -14.49 -0.01 -4.22
C TRP A 97 -14.79 0.56 -2.83
N ILE A 98 -14.12 0.05 -1.80
CA ILE A 98 -14.22 0.58 -0.42
C ILE A 98 -13.76 2.05 -0.40
N GLY A 99 -12.64 2.37 -1.04
CA GLY A 99 -12.12 3.74 -1.15
C GLY A 99 -13.11 4.68 -1.82
N GLN A 100 -13.77 4.25 -2.90
CA GLN A 100 -14.82 5.03 -3.57
C GLN A 100 -16.05 5.23 -2.67
N MET A 101 -16.46 4.22 -1.90
CA MET A 101 -17.57 4.36 -0.96
C MET A 101 -17.25 5.36 0.16
N ILE A 102 -16.04 5.29 0.72
CA ILE A 102 -15.57 6.23 1.74
C ILE A 102 -15.45 7.64 1.16
N GLY A 103 -14.90 7.79 -0.05
CA GLY A 103 -14.80 9.06 -0.76
C GLY A 103 -16.16 9.72 -1.01
N LYS A 104 -17.18 8.92 -1.38
CA LYS A 104 -18.57 9.39 -1.53
C LYS A 104 -19.24 9.74 -0.19
N SER A 105 -18.79 9.16 0.92
CA SER A 105 -19.37 9.37 2.25
C SER A 105 -19.05 10.75 2.85
N GLY A 106 -18.08 11.48 2.29
CA GLY A 106 -17.72 12.84 2.71
C GLY A 106 -17.48 12.95 4.23
N GLN A 107 -18.09 13.96 4.86
CA GLN A 107 -17.97 14.22 6.31
C GLN A 107 -18.36 13.02 7.20
N TYR A 108 -19.27 12.15 6.74
CA TYR A 108 -19.66 10.96 7.48
C TYR A 108 -18.57 9.90 7.50
N GLY A 109 -17.78 9.79 6.42
CA GLY A 109 -16.63 8.89 6.34
C GLY A 109 -15.53 9.30 7.32
N ALA A 110 -15.22 10.61 7.38
CA ALA A 110 -14.24 11.15 8.32
C ALA A 110 -14.71 10.97 9.78
N PHE A 111 -16.00 11.16 10.06
CA PHE A 111 -16.58 10.91 11.38
C PHE A 111 -16.49 9.45 11.80
N LEU A 112 -16.90 8.50 10.94
CA LEU A 112 -16.84 7.07 11.26
C LEU A 112 -15.39 6.61 11.44
N LEU A 113 -14.47 7.05 10.59
CA LEU A 113 -13.05 6.73 10.74
C LEU A 113 -12.52 7.20 12.10
N GLY A 114 -12.80 8.45 12.48
CA GLY A 114 -12.39 8.99 13.78
C GLY A 114 -13.08 8.32 14.97
N ALA A 115 -14.33 7.88 14.82
CA ALA A 115 -15.06 7.14 15.85
C ALA A 115 -14.47 5.73 16.06
N PHE A 116 -14.23 4.98 14.97
CA PHE A 116 -13.59 3.68 15.03
C PHE A 116 -12.16 3.77 15.54
N GLU A 117 -11.40 4.79 15.13
CA GLU A 117 -10.06 5.04 15.66
C GLU A 117 -10.12 5.12 17.19
N ARG A 118 -11.01 5.96 17.76
CA ARG A 118 -11.16 6.14 19.21
C ARG A 118 -11.58 4.86 19.95
N ILE A 119 -12.45 4.05 19.35
CA ILE A 119 -12.88 2.76 19.92
C ILE A 119 -11.73 1.74 19.91
N LEU A 120 -10.84 1.81 18.92
CA LEU A 120 -9.72 0.89 18.71
C LEU A 120 -8.41 1.36 19.39
N ILE A 121 -8.40 2.52 20.05
CA ILE A 121 -7.29 2.96 20.91
C ILE A 121 -6.93 1.90 21.97
N PRO A 122 -7.87 1.44 22.81
CA PRO A 122 -7.55 0.47 23.88
C PRO A 122 -7.01 -0.88 23.39
N THR A 123 -7.35 -1.28 22.16
CA THR A 123 -6.86 -2.53 21.56
C THR A 123 -5.56 -2.35 20.77
N GLY A 124 -5.10 -1.11 20.56
CA GLY A 124 -3.94 -0.81 19.71
C GLY A 124 -4.20 -0.98 18.20
N LEU A 125 -5.36 -1.47 17.80
CA LEU A 125 -5.70 -1.73 16.39
C LEU A 125 -5.91 -0.46 15.56
N HIS A 126 -6.07 0.69 16.21
CA HIS A 126 -6.16 1.99 15.55
C HIS A 126 -4.96 2.30 14.64
N HIS A 127 -3.77 1.73 14.93
CA HIS A 127 -2.62 1.85 14.03
C HIS A 127 -2.89 1.24 12.65
N ILE A 128 -3.50 0.06 12.58
CA ILE A 128 -3.80 -0.59 11.30
C ILE A 128 -4.78 0.26 10.48
N LEU A 129 -5.79 0.82 11.15
CA LEU A 129 -6.77 1.71 10.53
C LEU A 129 -6.09 2.97 9.97
N ASN A 130 -5.24 3.63 10.77
CA ASN A 130 -4.52 4.84 10.39
C ASN A 130 -3.56 4.60 9.22
N GLU A 131 -2.77 3.52 9.28
CA GLU A 131 -1.82 3.16 8.22
C GLU A 131 -2.54 2.83 6.91
N THR A 132 -3.70 2.19 6.99
CA THR A 132 -4.54 1.92 5.81
C THR A 132 -4.91 3.22 5.11
N VAL A 133 -5.37 4.25 5.83
CA VAL A 133 -5.75 5.51 5.18
C VAL A 133 -4.52 6.32 4.72
N ARG A 134 -3.41 6.26 5.45
CA ARG A 134 -2.20 7.01 5.10
C ARG A 134 -1.52 6.51 3.82
N PHE A 135 -1.57 5.20 3.57
CA PHE A 135 -0.74 4.57 2.53
C PHE A 135 -1.52 3.81 1.45
N THR A 136 -2.83 3.61 1.58
CA THR A 136 -3.63 2.90 0.57
C THR A 136 -4.56 3.85 -0.19
N PRO A 137 -5.16 3.41 -1.32
CA PRO A 137 -6.10 4.23 -2.11
C PRO A 137 -7.31 4.75 -1.31
N ILE A 138 -7.61 4.17 -0.13
CA ILE A 138 -8.66 4.66 0.77
C ILE A 138 -8.43 6.12 1.18
N GLY A 139 -7.16 6.54 1.34
CA GLY A 139 -6.84 7.94 1.64
C GLY A 139 -6.80 8.88 0.44
N GLY A 140 -7.14 8.39 -0.75
CA GLY A 140 -7.12 9.15 -1.99
C GLY A 140 -5.92 8.85 -2.88
N MET A 141 -5.96 9.43 -4.08
CA MET A 141 -4.94 9.32 -5.12
C MET A 141 -4.77 10.69 -5.77
N ALA A 142 -3.51 11.07 -6.05
CA ALA A 142 -3.18 12.31 -6.75
C ALA A 142 -2.11 12.03 -7.81
N VAL A 143 -1.95 12.94 -8.77
CA VAL A 143 -0.85 12.88 -9.75
C VAL A 143 0.08 14.06 -9.51
N VAL A 144 1.36 13.77 -9.31
CA VAL A 144 2.42 14.77 -9.13
C VAL A 144 3.51 14.45 -10.14
N ASP A 145 3.84 15.43 -11.00
CA ASP A 145 4.86 15.30 -12.05
C ASP A 145 4.69 14.03 -12.93
N GLY A 146 3.44 13.69 -13.23
CA GLY A 146 3.08 12.53 -14.04
C GLY A 146 3.13 11.18 -13.32
N GLN A 147 3.52 11.16 -12.04
CA GLN A 147 3.51 9.97 -11.17
C GLN A 147 2.26 9.92 -10.31
N THR A 148 1.66 8.74 -10.15
CA THR A 148 0.51 8.56 -9.27
C THR A 148 0.97 8.34 -7.84
N VAL A 149 0.51 9.20 -6.94
CA VAL A 149 0.76 9.15 -5.50
C VAL A 149 -0.49 8.62 -4.82
N VAL A 150 -0.34 7.60 -3.98
CA VAL A 150 -1.44 6.89 -3.32
C VAL A 150 -1.35 7.04 -1.81
N GLY A 151 -2.48 7.33 -1.17
CA GLY A 151 -2.60 7.44 0.27
C GLY A 151 -2.47 8.87 0.78
N ALA A 152 -3.25 9.20 1.81
CA ALA A 152 -3.42 10.57 2.26
C ALA A 152 -2.10 11.23 2.68
N LEU A 153 -1.24 10.49 3.41
CA LEU A 153 0.02 11.03 3.91
C LEU A 153 1.02 11.27 2.79
N ASN A 154 1.05 10.38 1.79
CA ASN A 154 1.92 10.53 0.64
C ASN A 154 1.50 11.73 -0.21
N ILE A 155 0.19 11.95 -0.37
CA ILE A 155 -0.36 13.13 -1.07
C ILE A 155 0.02 14.42 -0.34
N PHE A 156 -0.15 14.46 0.98
CA PHE A 156 0.23 15.62 1.79
C PHE A 156 1.75 15.90 1.73
N ASN A 157 2.60 14.87 1.84
CA ASN A 157 4.04 15.05 1.71
C ASN A 157 4.44 15.51 0.30
N ALA A 158 3.73 15.03 -0.73
CA ALA A 158 3.95 15.46 -2.11
C ALA A 158 3.55 16.93 -2.31
N SER A 159 2.47 17.42 -1.69
CA SER A 159 2.07 18.82 -1.78
C SER A 159 3.07 19.77 -1.11
N LEU A 160 3.74 19.32 -0.05
CA LEU A 160 4.80 20.10 0.62
C LEU A 160 6.07 20.20 -0.22
N THR A 161 6.38 19.16 -1.00
CA THR A 161 7.59 19.09 -1.83
C THR A 161 7.39 19.67 -3.23
N HIS A 162 6.15 19.70 -3.72
CA HIS A 162 5.76 20.24 -5.02
C HIS A 162 4.56 21.20 -4.87
N PRO A 163 4.75 22.41 -4.33
CA PRO A 163 3.66 23.35 -4.09
C PRO A 163 2.90 23.69 -5.38
N GLY A 164 1.56 23.64 -5.33
CA GLY A 164 0.69 23.96 -6.48
C GLY A 164 0.51 22.84 -7.51
N SER A 165 1.17 21.69 -7.33
CA SER A 165 1.02 20.53 -8.23
C SER A 165 -0.27 19.73 -8.01
N ILE A 166 -0.85 19.80 -6.81
CA ILE A 166 -2.06 19.08 -6.41
C ILE A 166 -3.19 20.10 -6.20
N PRO A 167 -4.39 19.89 -6.79
CA PRO A 167 -5.54 20.75 -6.54
C PRO A 167 -5.92 20.79 -5.05
N ASP A 168 -6.26 21.98 -4.55
CA ASP A 168 -6.60 22.21 -3.13
C ASP A 168 -7.77 21.32 -2.66
N GLU A 169 -8.71 21.00 -3.53
CA GLU A 169 -9.81 20.08 -3.22
C GLU A 169 -9.30 18.66 -2.94
N THR A 170 -8.41 18.14 -3.79
CA THR A 170 -7.79 16.81 -3.61
C THR A 170 -6.95 16.77 -2.34
N LEU A 171 -6.22 17.85 -2.06
CA LEU A 171 -5.44 17.98 -0.84
C LEU A 171 -6.34 17.94 0.40
N ARG A 172 -7.40 18.75 0.42
CA ARG A 172 -8.38 18.79 1.52
C ARG A 172 -9.07 17.44 1.76
N THR A 173 -9.43 16.74 0.68
CA THR A 173 -10.05 15.40 0.77
C THR A 173 -9.08 14.34 1.28
N ALA A 174 -7.77 14.50 1.05
CA ALA A 174 -6.75 13.64 1.63
C ALA A 174 -6.46 14.01 3.11
N THR A 175 -6.31 15.30 3.42
CA THR A 175 -5.95 15.78 4.78
C THR A 175 -7.05 15.64 5.81
N GLN A 176 -8.33 15.63 5.40
CA GLN A 176 -9.46 15.40 6.33
C GLN A 176 -9.33 14.08 7.10
N PHE A 177 -8.62 13.08 6.56
CA PHE A 177 -8.37 11.81 7.21
C PHE A 177 -7.03 11.76 7.96
N LEU A 178 -6.16 12.76 7.76
CA LEU A 178 -4.90 12.89 8.47
C LEU A 178 -5.09 13.67 9.78
N ALA A 179 -4.35 13.25 10.80
CA ALA A 179 -4.35 13.87 12.12
C ALA A 179 -5.76 14.12 12.71
N GLN A 180 -6.74 13.25 12.41
CA GLN A 180 -8.14 13.39 12.85
C GLN A 180 -8.81 14.67 12.31
N GLY A 181 -8.44 15.12 11.11
CA GLY A 181 -8.96 16.36 10.50
C GLY A 181 -8.38 17.64 11.10
N LYS A 182 -7.26 17.56 11.82
CA LYS A 182 -6.55 18.72 12.40
C LYS A 182 -5.55 19.36 11.44
N ILE A 183 -5.25 18.71 10.33
CA ILE A 183 -4.44 19.29 9.25
C ILE A 183 -5.43 19.95 8.28
N PRO A 184 -5.27 21.25 8.00
CA PRO A 184 -6.16 22.01 7.12
C PRO A 184 -6.19 21.49 5.68
#